data_AF-A0A7J8ZY10-F1
#
_entry.id   AF-A0A7J8ZY10-F1
#
_cell.length_a   1.000
_cell.length_b   1.000
_cell.length_c   1.000
_cell.angle_alpha   90.00
_cell.angle_beta   90.00
_cell.angle_gamma   90.00
#
_symmetry.space_group_name_H-M   'P 1'
#
loop_
_entity.id
_entity.type
_entity.pdbx_description
1 polymer ?
#
loop_
_entity_poly.entity_id
_entity_poly.type
_entity_poly.pdbx_seq_one_letter_code
_entity_poly.pdbx_strand_id
1 'polypeptide(L)' 'MTSQPCIEDDCSMFTSKTPHFFKVILQETITHGILKFCEKIWKPMSSPVKLEVPSCAIWQVELTKITDEKAQLQSGW' A
#
# COMPACT_ATOMS: atom_id res chain seq x y z
N MET A 1 -28.98 35.21 -15.51
CA MET A 1 -27.69 34.50 -15.57
C MET A 1 -27.78 33.40 -14.53
N THR A 2 -28.21 32.21 -14.94
CA THR A 2 -28.46 31.09 -14.03
C THR A 2 -27.21 30.23 -14.02
N SER A 3 -26.40 30.35 -12.96
CA SER A 3 -25.22 29.52 -12.78
C SER A 3 -25.67 28.13 -12.31
N GLN A 4 -25.19 27.10 -13.02
CA GLN A 4 -25.37 25.69 -12.73
C GLN A 4 -24.96 25.34 -11.29
N PRO A 5 -25.67 24.40 -10.63
CA PRO A 5 -25.15 23.77 -9.43
C PRO A 5 -23.91 22.94 -9.78
N CYS A 6 -22.82 23.15 -9.04
CA CYS A 6 -21.66 22.28 -9.07
C CYS A 6 -22.14 20.86 -8.78
N ILE A 7 -21.86 19.92 -9.68
CA ILE A 7 -22.09 18.51 -9.43
C ILE A 7 -21.32 18.18 -8.15
N GLU A 8 -22.07 17.81 -7.10
CA GLU A 8 -21.53 17.12 -5.96
C GLU A 8 -21.02 15.78 -6.51
N ASP A 9 -19.75 15.74 -6.89
CA ASP A 9 -19.01 14.50 -7.02
C ASP A 9 -18.97 13.91 -5.62
N ASP A 10 -20.02 13.13 -5.30
CA ASP A 10 -19.99 12.11 -4.28
C ASP A 10 -18.85 11.17 -4.67
N CYS A 11 -17.65 11.57 -4.27
CA CYS A 11 -16.45 10.80 -4.38
C CYS A 11 -16.64 9.65 -3.39
N SER A 12 -17.40 8.65 -3.85
CA SER A 12 -17.70 7.40 -3.19
C SER A 12 -16.38 6.72 -2.88
N MET A 13 -15.79 7.13 -1.76
CA MET A 13 -14.57 6.54 -1.24
C MET A 13 -14.95 5.11 -0.91
N PHE A 14 -14.33 4.16 -1.59
CA PHE A 14 -14.56 2.74 -1.38
C PHE A 14 -14.25 2.41 0.09
N THR A 15 -15.28 2.31 0.94
CA THR A 15 -15.14 2.05 2.37
C THR A 15 -15.04 0.55 2.62
N SER A 16 -13.97 -0.07 2.12
CA SER A 16 -13.64 -1.45 2.50
C SER A 16 -13.13 -1.47 3.95
N LYS A 17 -13.67 -2.38 4.78
CA LYS A 17 -13.19 -2.63 6.15
C LYS A 17 -11.71 -3.03 6.18
N THR A 18 -11.24 -3.68 5.13
CA THR A 18 -9.84 -4.00 4.91
C THR A 18 -9.25 -2.93 3.99
N PRO A 19 -8.18 -2.22 4.37
CA PRO A 19 -7.54 -1.28 3.47
C PRO A 19 -6.93 -2.02 2.28
N HIS A 20 -7.21 -1.53 1.07
CA HIS A 20 -6.62 -2.04 -0.17
C HIS A 20 -5.89 -0.89 -0.87
N PHE A 21 -4.79 -1.20 -1.54
CA PHE A 21 -4.09 -0.28 -2.42
C PHE A 21 -3.48 -1.08 -3.57
N PHE A 22 -3.17 -0.37 -4.65
CA PHE A 22 -2.38 -0.92 -5.75
C PHE A 22 -1.05 -0.17 -5.82
N LYS A 23 -0.01 -0.85 -6.30
CA LYS A 23 1.31 -0.25 -6.49
C LYS A 23 1.86 -0.73 -7.83
N VAL A 24 2.26 0.22 -8.67
CA VAL A 24 3.04 -0.10 -9.88
C VAL A 24 4.45 -0.50 -9.44
N ILE A 25 4.88 -1.68 -9.85
CA ILE A 25 6.23 -2.18 -9.58
C ILE A 25 7.15 -1.67 -10.69
N LEU A 26 8.15 -0.88 -10.31
CA LEU A 26 9.16 -0.33 -11.23
C LEU A 26 10.40 -1.22 -11.23
N GLN A 27 11.20 -1.12 -12.30
CA GLN A 27 12.46 -1.89 -12.42
C GLN A 27 13.38 -1.68 -11.20
N GLU A 28 13.45 -0.46 -10.67
CA GLU A 28 14.25 -0.15 -9.48
C GLU A 28 13.83 -0.95 -8.24
N THR A 29 12.54 -1.26 -8.08
CA THR A 29 12.03 -2.09 -6.98
C THR A 29 12.57 -3.52 -7.08
N ILE A 30 12.67 -4.04 -8.31
CA ILE A 30 13.19 -5.37 -8.59
C ILE A 30 14.71 -5.39 -8.38
N THR A 31 15.43 -4.41 -8.96
CA THR A 31 16.89 -4.32 -8.88
C THR A 31 17.38 -4.20 -7.44
N HIS A 32 16.68 -3.42 -6.60
CA HIS A 32 17.08 -3.22 -5.21
C HIS A 32 16.46 -4.23 -4.24
N GLY A 33 15.43 -4.98 -4.64
CA GLY A 33 14.67 -5.86 -3.73
C GLY A 33 13.95 -5.09 -2.62
N ILE A 34 13.47 -3.87 -2.91
CA ILE A 34 12.85 -2.98 -1.93
C ILE A 34 11.54 -2.39 -2.47
N LEU A 35 10.44 -2.62 -1.75
CA LEU A 35 9.14 -2.02 -2.04
C LEU A 35 8.81 -0.90 -1.05
N LYS A 36 8.81 0.36 -1.51
CA LYS A 36 8.44 1.53 -0.70
C LYS A 36 6.95 1.85 -0.81
N PHE A 37 6.30 2.05 0.34
CA PHE A 37 4.88 2.39 0.42
C PHE A 37 4.56 3.33 1.59
N CYS A 38 3.38 3.95 1.56
CA CYS A 38 2.93 4.87 2.60
C CYS A 38 2.32 4.10 3.78
N GLU A 39 2.81 4.36 4.99
CA GLU A 39 2.38 3.69 6.22
C GLU A 39 0.93 4.04 6.58
N LYS A 40 0.39 5.20 6.16
CA LYS A 40 -0.95 5.68 6.53
C LYS A 40 -2.10 4.70 6.24
N ILE A 41 -1.90 3.77 5.30
CA ILE A 41 -2.88 2.77 4.90
C ILE A 41 -2.87 1.56 5.85
N TRP A 42 -1.77 1.36 6.60
CA TRP A 42 -1.51 0.18 7.40
C TRP A 42 -1.43 0.54 8.87
N LYS A 43 -2.01 -0.31 9.74
CA LYS A 43 -1.74 -0.21 11.17
C LYS A 43 -0.25 -0.53 11.43
N PRO A 44 0.35 -0.03 12.53
CA PRO A 44 1.69 -0.42 12.90
C PRO A 44 1.78 -1.96 12.98
N MET A 45 2.67 -2.53 12.18
CA MET A 45 2.92 -3.98 12.12
C MET A 45 4.33 -4.27 12.63
N SER A 46 4.48 -5.35 13.38
CA SER A 46 5.79 -5.87 13.74
C SER A 46 6.43 -6.61 12.57
N SER A 47 7.73 -6.47 12.40
CA SER A 47 8.52 -7.24 11.43
C SER A 47 8.85 -8.64 11.99
N PRO A 48 8.88 -9.70 11.17
CA PRO A 48 8.52 -9.75 9.74
C PRO A 48 7.01 -9.82 9.49
N VAL A 49 6.56 -9.44 8.29
CA VAL A 49 5.16 -9.58 7.85
C VAL A 49 5.00 -10.74 6.86
N LYS A 50 3.78 -11.25 6.74
CA LYS A 50 3.42 -12.34 5.82
C LYS A 50 2.64 -11.78 4.63
N LEU A 51 3.12 -12.05 3.42
CA LEU A 51 2.38 -11.82 2.18
C LEU A 51 1.83 -13.16 1.69
N GLU A 52 0.51 -13.30 1.69
CA GLU A 52 -0.15 -14.44 1.05
C GLU A 52 -0.49 -14.06 -0.38
N VAL A 53 0.09 -14.77 -1.34
CA VAL A 53 -0.18 -14.55 -2.77
C VAL A 53 -1.34 -15.45 -3.25
N PRO A 54 -1.97 -15.16 -4.40
CA PRO A 54 -3.12 -15.95 -4.89
C PRO A 54 -2.86 -17.45 -5.09
N SER A 55 -1.59 -17.86 -5.22
CA SER A 55 -1.20 -19.28 -5.25
C SER A 55 -1.13 -19.95 -3.87
N CYS A 56 -1.58 -19.27 -2.82
CA CYS A 56 -1.49 -19.68 -1.41
C CYS A 56 -0.06 -19.82 -0.86
N ALA A 57 0.96 -19.44 -1.65
CA ALA A 57 2.31 -19.32 -1.11
C ALA A 57 2.38 -18.15 -0.12
N ILE A 58 3.19 -18.32 0.93
CA ILE A 58 3.42 -17.31 1.95
C ILE A 58 4.85 -16.82 1.84
N TRP A 59 5.03 -15.52 1.64
CA TRP A 59 6.34 -14.87 1.67
C TRP A 59 6.52 -14.17 3.02
N GLN A 60 7.59 -14.50 3.72
CA GLN A 60 8.03 -13.75 4.89
C GLN A 60 8.94 -12.62 4.42
N VAL A 61 8.55 -11.39 4.71
CA VAL A 61 9.28 -10.20 4.27
C VAL A 61 9.53 -9.28 5.46
N GLU A 62 10.71 -8.68 5.50
CA GLU A 62 11.04 -7.70 6.52
C GLU A 62 10.31 -6.39 6.24
N LEU A 63 9.64 -5.86 7.27
CA LEU A 63 9.04 -4.54 7.24
C LEU A 63 9.92 -3.57 8.02
N THR A 64 10.40 -2.52 7.35
CA THR A 64 11.18 -1.46 7.99
C THR A 64 10.43 -0.14 7.89
N LYS A 65 10.19 0.51 9.03
CA LYS A 65 9.69 1.89 9.08
C LYS A 65 10.85 2.84 8.81
N ILE A 66 10.69 3.71 7.81
CA ILE A 66 11.70 4.71 7.43
C ILE A 66 11.37 6.05 8.09
N THR A 67 10.10 6.47 8.03
CA THR A 67 9.56 7.67 8.67
C THR A 67 8.14 7.39 9.15
N ASP A 68 7.51 8.33 9.85
CA ASP A 68 6.10 8.21 10.27
C ASP A 68 5.07 8.08 9.15
N GLU A 69 5.49 8.30 7.90
CA GLU A 69 4.61 8.20 6.73
C GLU A 69 5.07 7.14 5.73
N LYS A 70 6.29 6.60 5.87
CA LYS A 70 6.92 5.73 4.86
C LYS A 70 7.49 4.48 5.49
N ALA A 71 7.15 3.35 4.89
CA ALA A 71 7.71 2.05 5.20
C ALA A 71 8.24 1.38 3.93
N GLN A 72 9.08 0.38 4.11
CA GLN A 72 9.54 -0.47 3.03
C GLN A 72 9.48 -1.95 3.40
N LEU A 73 9.15 -2.78 2.41
CA LEU A 73 9.40 -4.22 2.44
C LEU A 73 10.76 -4.49 1.83
N GLN A 74 11.52 -5.38 2.43
CA GLN A 74 12.83 -5.85 1.97
C GLN A 74 13.04 -7.29 2.42
N SER A 75 14.15 -7.91 2.00
CA SER A 75 14.57 -9.24 2.47
C SER A 75 13.46 -10.29 2.34
N GLY A 76 13.20 -10.73 1.10
CA GLY A 76 12.11 -11.66 0.77
C GLY A 76 11.01 -11.05 -0.13
N TRP A 77 11.13 -9.77 -0.44
CA TRP A 77 10.41 -9.09 -1.53
C TRP A 77 11.13 -9.33 -2.87
#